data_AF-A0A960QKC4-F1
#
_entry.id   AF-A0A960QKC4-F1
#
_cell.length_a   1.000
_cell.length_b   1.000
_cell.length_c   1.000
_cell.angle_alpha   90.00
_cell.angle_beta   90.00
_cell.angle_gamma   90.00
#
_symmetry.space_group_name_H-M   'P 1'
#
loop_
_entity.id
_entity.type
_entity.pdbx_description
1 polymer ?
#
loop_
_entity_poly.entity_id
_entity_poly.type
_entity_poly.pdbx_seq_one_letter_code
_entity_poly.pdbx_strand_id
1 'polypeptide(L)'
;MEVPATVIPAHPVGEGKTAPKYPSGSWPVDTPGGRFHAEWDDQAPVTREGQLIFFFQFLHVGGRWEEFLRGCPLHYTGNRGSGARNVMGTAMLSILCGHWRYAHINAVRGDGINPGLLGMKGTVSEDAVRLGIGRIDEKPGLDWISGQILGSIAPTLSLPWILDIDVTIKPKHYRDRADAENCFDELKNQWGWGGYTSRRLGSSRLMANLIALVYNWWSLYLRFYDEGHH
;
A
#
# COMPACT_ATOMS: atom_id res chain seq x y z
N MET A 1 43.09 -52.33 5.09
CA MET A 1 43.77 -51.07 5.45
C MET A 1 42.83 -49.96 5.03
N GLU A 2 41.95 -49.52 5.92
CA GLU A 2 40.94 -48.48 5.63
C GLU A 2 41.49 -47.13 6.06
N VAL A 3 41.47 -46.16 5.15
CA VAL A 3 41.84 -44.77 5.42
C VAL A 3 40.57 -44.03 5.88
N PRO A 4 40.57 -43.35 7.04
CA PRO A 4 39.37 -42.68 7.51
C PRO A 4 39.12 -41.42 6.66
N ALA A 5 37.93 -41.34 6.07
CA ALA A 5 37.48 -40.15 5.35
C ALA A 5 37.15 -39.05 6.36
N THR A 6 38.01 -38.04 6.46
CA THR A 6 37.73 -36.81 7.20
C THR A 6 36.69 -35.99 6.46
N VAL A 7 35.51 -35.85 7.08
CA VAL A 7 34.42 -35.00 6.58
C VAL A 7 34.85 -33.53 6.72
N ILE A 8 35.16 -32.88 5.59
CA ILE A 8 35.42 -31.44 5.55
C ILE A 8 34.06 -30.73 5.61
N PRO A 9 33.80 -29.86 6.60
CA PRO A 9 32.55 -29.12 6.68
C PRO A 9 32.45 -28.17 5.48
N ALA A 10 31.39 -28.33 4.68
CA ALA A 10 31.20 -27.66 3.39
C ALA A 10 30.89 -26.16 3.47
N HIS A 11 30.74 -25.59 4.67
CA HIS A 11 30.39 -24.18 4.85
C HIS A 11 31.18 -23.55 6.02
N PRO A 12 31.72 -22.33 5.83
CA PRO A 12 32.31 -21.58 6.93
C PRO A 12 31.25 -21.30 8.00
N VAL A 13 31.67 -21.37 9.26
CA VAL A 13 30.83 -20.99 10.41
C VAL A 13 30.44 -19.52 10.21
N GLY A 14 29.15 -19.26 10.02
CA GLY A 14 28.63 -17.90 9.85
C GLY A 14 29.03 -17.01 11.03
N GLU A 15 29.16 -15.70 10.79
CA GLU A 15 29.54 -14.74 11.82
C GLU A 15 28.63 -14.87 13.05
N GLY A 16 29.25 -14.93 14.23
CA GLY A 16 28.51 -14.95 15.49
C GLY A 16 27.60 -13.73 15.59
N LYS A 17 26.38 -13.92 16.10
CA LYS A 17 25.44 -12.82 16.34
C LYS A 17 26.02 -11.88 17.41
N THR A 18 26.74 -10.85 16.99
CA THR A 18 27.14 -9.77 17.87
C THR A 18 25.91 -8.96 18.21
N ALA A 19 25.54 -8.86 19.49
CA ALA A 19 24.48 -7.96 19.91
C ALA A 19 24.91 -6.52 19.58
N PRO A 20 24.07 -5.73 18.90
CA PRO A 20 24.41 -4.34 18.61
C PRO A 20 24.57 -3.56 19.92
N LYS A 21 25.63 -2.76 20.03
CA LYS A 21 25.84 -1.82 21.13
C LYS A 21 25.39 -0.44 20.68
N TYR A 22 24.34 0.09 21.30
CA TYR A 22 23.83 1.41 21.01
C TYR A 22 24.33 2.45 22.02
N PRO A 23 24.69 3.67 21.58
CA PRO A 23 25.01 4.75 22.50
C PRO A 23 23.78 5.12 23.33
N SER A 24 23.97 5.35 24.62
CA SER A 24 22.91 5.80 25.51
C SER A 24 22.89 7.33 25.61
N GLY A 25 21.69 7.90 25.65
CA GLY A 25 21.46 9.33 25.78
C GLY A 25 21.60 10.11 24.47
N SER A 26 21.50 11.44 24.61
CA SER A 26 21.58 12.36 23.48
C SER A 26 23.02 12.79 23.19
N TRP A 27 23.46 12.75 21.93
CA TRP A 27 24.76 13.25 21.50
C TRP A 27 24.62 14.39 20.47
N PRO A 28 25.54 15.39 20.51
CA PRO A 28 25.50 16.50 19.56
C PRO A 28 25.98 16.04 18.17
N VAL A 29 25.31 16.55 17.14
CA VAL A 29 25.64 16.38 15.71
C VAL A 29 25.76 17.76 15.08
N ASP A 30 26.98 18.17 14.76
CA ASP A 30 27.24 19.44 14.10
C ASP A 30 27.04 19.30 12.59
N THR A 31 26.15 20.10 12.02
CA THR A 31 25.84 20.14 10.59
C THR A 31 26.02 21.55 10.04
N PRO A 32 26.08 21.76 8.71
CA PRO A 32 26.08 23.11 8.13
C PRO A 32 24.88 23.98 8.56
N GLY A 33 23.76 23.37 8.94
CA GLY A 33 22.56 24.06 9.42
C GLY A 33 22.53 24.34 10.93
N GLY A 34 23.60 23.98 11.66
CA GLY A 34 23.69 24.13 13.12
C GLY A 34 23.87 22.80 13.85
N ARG A 35 23.88 22.88 15.19
CA ARG A 35 24.02 21.74 16.08
C ARG A 35 22.66 21.12 16.37
N PHE A 36 22.54 19.83 16.10
CA PHE A 36 21.39 19.00 16.46
C PHE A 36 21.76 18.03 17.57
N HIS A 37 20.77 17.47 18.25
CA HIS A 37 20.94 16.45 19.26
C HIS A 37 20.25 15.17 18.77
N ALA A 38 21.00 14.07 18.67
CA ALA A 38 20.50 12.77 18.22
C ALA A 38 20.45 11.81 19.40
N GLU A 39 19.47 10.92 19.40
CA GLU A 39 19.28 9.86 20.39
C GLU A 39 18.99 8.55 19.65
N TRP A 40 19.43 7.42 20.21
CA TRP A 40 19.14 6.10 19.68
C TRP A 40 18.05 5.45 20.52
N ASP A 41 16.90 5.17 19.91
CA ASP A 41 15.83 4.37 20.49
C ASP A 41 15.67 3.09 19.66
N ASP A 42 16.04 1.95 20.25
CA ASP A 42 15.92 0.63 19.63
C ASP A 42 14.58 -0.07 19.96
N GLN A 43 13.74 0.54 20.78
CA GLN A 43 12.44 0.02 21.18
C GLN A 43 11.28 0.73 20.47
N ALA A 44 11.46 1.98 20.04
CA ALA A 44 10.41 2.75 19.40
C ALA A 44 10.03 2.15 18.02
N PRO A 45 8.75 1.77 17.82
CA PRO A 45 8.25 1.46 16.50
C PRO A 45 8.29 2.72 15.62
N VAL A 46 9.10 2.72 14.57
CA VAL A 46 9.20 3.84 13.62
C VAL A 46 8.73 3.45 12.24
N THR A 47 7.97 4.34 11.61
CA THR A 47 7.68 4.31 10.18
C THR A 47 7.85 5.70 9.60
N ARG A 48 8.26 5.79 8.33
CA ARG A 48 8.32 7.06 7.60
C ARG A 48 6.94 7.64 7.35
N GLU A 49 5.93 6.78 7.25
CA GLU A 49 4.56 7.15 6.86
C GLU A 49 3.61 7.09 8.07
N GLY A 50 4.00 7.72 9.18
CA GLY A 50 3.27 7.67 10.45
C GLY A 50 1.83 8.15 10.34
N GLN A 51 1.53 9.06 9.42
CA GLN A 51 0.18 9.55 9.15
C GLN A 51 -0.80 8.47 8.69
N LEU A 52 -0.32 7.34 8.14
CA LEU A 52 -1.18 6.27 7.64
C LEU A 52 -1.95 5.54 8.75
N ILE A 53 -1.53 5.66 10.02
CA ILE A 53 -2.24 5.05 11.14
C ILE A 53 -3.71 5.50 11.22
N PHE A 54 -3.97 6.78 11.02
CA PHE A 54 -5.32 7.35 11.05
C PHE A 54 -6.15 6.89 9.84
N PHE A 55 -5.52 6.80 8.67
CA PHE A 55 -6.16 6.26 7.49
C PHE A 55 -6.53 4.78 7.65
N PHE A 56 -5.67 3.98 8.26
CA PHE A 56 -5.98 2.57 8.54
C PHE A 56 -7.08 2.41 9.59
N GLN A 57 -7.14 3.30 10.58
CA GLN A 57 -8.26 3.37 11.50
C GLN A 57 -9.57 3.65 10.76
N PHE A 58 -9.58 4.62 9.84
CA PHE A 58 -10.74 4.90 8.98
C PHE A 58 -11.18 3.66 8.19
N LEU A 59 -10.26 2.94 7.55
CA LEU A 59 -10.57 1.72 6.82
C LEU A 59 -11.12 0.61 7.72
N HIS A 60 -10.59 0.48 8.94
CA HIS A 60 -11.00 -0.52 9.91
C HIS A 60 -12.41 -0.24 10.46
N VAL A 61 -12.66 0.98 10.93
CA VAL A 61 -13.95 1.41 11.47
C VAL A 61 -15.04 1.35 10.40
N GLY A 62 -14.72 1.74 9.16
CA GLY A 62 -15.64 1.62 8.03
C GLY A 62 -15.80 0.20 7.49
N GLY A 63 -15.09 -0.80 8.04
CA GLY A 63 -15.11 -2.19 7.57
C GLY A 63 -14.60 -2.39 6.13
N ARG A 64 -14.06 -1.34 5.50
CA ARG A 64 -13.74 -1.32 4.06
C ARG A 64 -12.63 -2.28 3.70
N TRP A 65 -11.59 -2.35 4.54
CA TRP A 65 -10.46 -3.26 4.33
C TRP A 65 -10.89 -4.73 4.41
N GLU A 66 -11.70 -5.08 5.42
CA GLU A 66 -12.17 -6.46 5.60
C GLU A 66 -13.16 -6.87 4.50
N GLU A 67 -14.07 -5.99 4.09
CA GLU A 67 -15.00 -6.28 2.99
C GLU A 67 -14.26 -6.43 1.65
N PHE A 68 -13.28 -5.55 1.39
CA PHE A 68 -12.42 -5.65 0.21
C PHE A 68 -11.69 -7.01 0.16
N LEU A 69 -11.07 -7.43 1.26
CA LEU A 69 -10.38 -8.71 1.34
C LEU A 69 -11.32 -9.91 1.24
N ARG A 70 -12.53 -9.81 1.80
CA ARG A 70 -13.56 -10.87 1.74
C ARG A 70 -14.00 -11.16 0.31
N GLY A 71 -14.18 -10.12 -0.50
CA GLY A 71 -14.55 -10.25 -1.91
C GLY A 71 -13.37 -10.59 -2.84
N CYS A 72 -12.13 -10.61 -2.33
CA CYS A 72 -10.93 -10.72 -3.16
C CYS A 72 -10.83 -12.09 -3.85
N PRO A 73 -10.79 -12.15 -5.19
CA PRO A 73 -10.74 -13.41 -5.96
C PRO A 73 -9.36 -14.07 -5.97
N LEU A 74 -8.36 -13.49 -5.29
CA LEU A 74 -7.01 -14.05 -5.24
C LEU A 74 -6.95 -15.23 -4.28
N HIS A 75 -7.01 -16.45 -4.83
CA HIS A 75 -6.85 -17.68 -4.08
C HIS A 75 -5.49 -18.33 -4.34
N TYR A 76 -4.89 -18.86 -3.29
CA TYR A 76 -3.68 -19.67 -3.37
C TYR A 76 -4.03 -21.12 -3.05
N THR A 77 -3.49 -22.03 -3.85
CA THR A 77 -3.53 -23.47 -3.55
C THR A 77 -2.28 -23.86 -2.77
N GLY A 78 -2.47 -24.36 -1.54
CA GLY A 78 -1.40 -24.83 -0.66
C GLY A 78 -0.71 -23.75 0.19
N ASN A 79 0.29 -24.16 0.98
CA ASN A 79 0.93 -23.36 2.04
C ASN A 79 2.06 -22.43 1.55
N ARG A 80 2.23 -22.24 0.24
CA ARG A 80 3.32 -21.44 -0.36
C ARG A 80 2.87 -20.09 -0.91
N GLY A 81 1.59 -19.76 -0.76
CA GLY A 81 1.04 -18.48 -1.18
C GLY A 81 1.34 -17.37 -0.20
N SER A 82 1.65 -16.17 -0.72
CA SER A 82 1.78 -14.98 0.12
C SER A 82 0.46 -14.55 0.76
N GLY A 83 -0.69 -15.03 0.25
CA GLY A 83 -2.03 -14.70 0.72
C GLY A 83 -2.54 -13.37 0.16
N ALA A 84 -3.85 -13.28 -0.06
CA ALA A 84 -4.50 -12.09 -0.63
C ALA A 84 -4.22 -10.83 0.22
N ARG A 85 -4.29 -10.95 1.55
CA ARG A 85 -4.03 -9.84 2.47
C ARG A 85 -2.64 -9.24 2.30
N ASN A 86 -1.58 -10.04 2.27
CA ASN A 86 -0.23 -9.51 2.16
C ASN A 86 0.03 -8.93 0.75
N VAL A 87 -0.51 -9.56 -0.31
CA VAL A 87 -0.38 -9.06 -1.69
C VAL A 87 -1.09 -7.72 -1.85
N MET A 88 -2.37 -7.66 -1.49
CA MET A 88 -3.17 -6.44 -1.68
C MET A 88 -2.72 -5.33 -0.72
N GLY A 89 -2.35 -5.68 0.51
CA GLY A 89 -1.86 -4.69 1.47
C GLY A 89 -0.53 -4.09 1.03
N THR A 90 0.39 -4.91 0.47
CA THR A 90 1.64 -4.40 -0.11
C THR A 90 1.37 -3.50 -1.32
N ALA A 91 0.41 -3.86 -2.18
CA ALA A 91 0.01 -3.02 -3.30
C ALA A 91 -0.55 -1.67 -2.82
N MET A 92 -1.46 -1.69 -1.84
CA MET A 92 -2.06 -0.49 -1.25
C MET A 92 -1.01 0.42 -0.60
N LEU A 93 -0.08 -0.13 0.19
CA LEU A 93 1.01 0.64 0.78
C LEU A 93 1.86 1.32 -0.28
N SER A 94 2.21 0.60 -1.36
CA SER A 94 2.95 1.18 -2.47
C SER A 94 2.19 2.32 -3.14
N ILE A 95 0.86 2.19 -3.31
CA ILE A 95 0.01 3.26 -3.86
C ILE A 95 0.01 4.48 -2.92
N LEU A 96 -0.16 4.28 -1.62
CA LEU A 96 -0.18 5.35 -0.61
C LEU A 96 1.16 6.09 -0.50
N CYS A 97 2.28 5.41 -0.76
CA CYS A 97 3.61 6.03 -0.86
C CYS A 97 3.85 6.77 -2.19
N GLY A 98 2.83 6.92 -3.05
CA GLY A 98 2.95 7.63 -4.33
C GLY A 98 3.87 6.93 -5.33
N HIS A 99 4.00 5.59 -5.25
CA HIS A 99 4.84 4.85 -6.18
C HIS A 99 4.15 4.61 -7.53
N TRP A 100 4.95 4.66 -8.59
CA TRP A 100 4.45 4.53 -9.97
C TRP A 100 4.80 3.20 -10.63
N ARG A 101 5.66 2.35 -10.06
CA ARG A 101 6.08 1.12 -10.73
C ARG A 101 6.13 -0.01 -9.73
N TYR A 102 5.89 -1.23 -10.21
CA TYR A 102 6.05 -2.45 -9.43
C TYR A 102 7.43 -2.48 -8.73
N ALA A 103 8.52 -2.16 -9.42
CA ALA A 103 9.87 -2.11 -8.84
C ALA A 103 10.01 -1.23 -7.58
N HIS A 104 9.18 -0.18 -7.44
CA HIS A 104 9.23 0.74 -6.30
C HIS A 104 8.62 0.13 -5.03
N ILE A 105 7.81 -0.93 -5.13
CA ILE A 105 7.27 -1.68 -3.98
C ILE A 105 8.38 -2.12 -3.02
N ASN A 106 9.58 -2.35 -3.53
CA ASN A 106 10.70 -2.75 -2.71
C ASN A 106 11.09 -1.72 -1.63
N ALA A 107 10.72 -0.44 -1.80
CA ALA A 107 10.95 0.62 -0.81
C ALA A 107 10.05 0.50 0.44
N VAL A 108 8.88 -0.13 0.36
CA VAL A 108 8.00 -0.33 1.53
C VAL A 108 8.36 -1.58 2.36
N ARG A 109 9.33 -2.40 1.92
CA ARG A 109 9.66 -3.67 2.61
C ARG A 109 10.31 -3.53 3.98
N GLY A 110 10.93 -2.38 4.25
CA GLY A 110 11.58 -2.11 5.54
C GLY A 110 10.63 -1.62 6.63
N ASP A 111 9.36 -1.38 6.32
CA ASP A 111 8.40 -0.88 7.29
C ASP A 111 7.91 -1.99 8.22
N GLY A 112 8.23 -1.87 9.51
CA GLY A 112 7.79 -2.82 10.54
C GLY A 112 6.40 -2.55 11.11
N ILE A 113 5.79 -1.40 10.81
CA ILE A 113 4.60 -0.90 11.49
C ILE A 113 3.37 -0.99 10.60
N ASN A 114 3.41 -0.33 9.44
CA ASN A 114 2.24 -0.21 8.58
C ASN A 114 1.66 -1.57 8.11
N PRO A 115 2.48 -2.60 7.80
CA PRO A 115 1.94 -3.93 7.50
C PRO A 115 1.14 -4.53 8.67
N GLY A 116 1.65 -4.38 9.90
CA GLY A 116 0.99 -4.89 11.10
C GLY A 116 -0.36 -4.20 11.37
N LEU A 117 -0.42 -2.88 11.14
CA LEU A 117 -1.65 -2.09 11.27
C LEU A 117 -2.76 -2.55 10.30
N LEU A 118 -2.40 -3.11 9.15
CA LEU A 118 -3.32 -3.70 8.17
C LEU A 118 -3.61 -5.19 8.41
N GLY A 119 -3.14 -5.75 9.52
CA GLY A 119 -3.29 -7.16 9.85
C GLY A 119 -2.47 -8.10 8.96
N MET A 120 -1.46 -7.56 8.26
CA MET A 120 -0.52 -8.33 7.44
C MET A 120 0.57 -8.94 8.33
N LYS A 121 1.18 -10.04 7.87
CA LYS A 121 2.40 -10.59 8.50
C LYS A 121 3.66 -9.79 8.16
N GLY A 122 3.58 -8.99 7.10
CA GLY A 122 4.67 -8.24 6.51
C GLY A 122 4.39 -7.97 5.03
N THR A 123 5.13 -7.05 4.45
CA THR A 123 5.08 -6.81 3.00
C THR A 123 5.67 -7.97 2.20
N VAL A 124 5.28 -8.10 0.94
CA VAL A 124 5.84 -9.08 0.00
C VAL A 124 6.73 -8.40 -1.05
N SER A 125 7.47 -9.16 -1.84
CA SER A 125 8.26 -8.60 -2.94
C SER A 125 7.37 -8.02 -4.04
N GLU A 126 7.93 -7.10 -4.83
CA GLU A 126 7.33 -6.69 -6.10
C GLU A 126 6.79 -7.89 -6.89
N ASP A 127 7.65 -8.87 -7.14
CA ASP A 127 7.32 -10.00 -8.01
C ASP A 127 6.13 -10.78 -7.45
N ALA A 128 6.03 -10.92 -6.12
CA ALA A 128 4.90 -11.55 -5.47
C ALA A 128 3.59 -10.77 -5.70
N VAL A 129 3.63 -9.44 -5.66
CA VAL A 129 2.47 -8.59 -5.99
C VAL A 129 2.11 -8.75 -7.45
N ARG A 130 3.07 -8.59 -8.36
CA ARG A 130 2.86 -8.67 -9.81
C ARG A 130 2.30 -10.04 -10.22
N LEU A 131 2.83 -11.12 -9.67
CA LEU A 131 2.33 -12.47 -9.90
C LEU A 131 1.00 -12.74 -9.19
N GLY A 132 0.75 -12.14 -8.03
CA GLY A 132 -0.53 -12.25 -7.32
C GLY A 132 -1.67 -11.63 -8.14
N ILE A 133 -1.51 -10.39 -8.56
CA ILE A 133 -2.47 -9.70 -9.45
C ILE A 133 -2.59 -10.47 -10.78
N GLY A 134 -1.48 -11.01 -11.30
CA GLY A 134 -1.46 -11.83 -12.51
C GLY A 134 -2.19 -13.17 -12.45
N ARG A 135 -2.59 -13.64 -11.26
CA ARG A 135 -3.38 -14.87 -11.05
C ARG A 135 -4.88 -14.63 -11.01
N ILE A 136 -5.31 -13.38 -10.85
CA ILE A 136 -6.73 -13.05 -10.79
C ILE A 136 -7.28 -13.09 -12.21
N ASP A 137 -8.33 -13.87 -12.42
CA ASP A 137 -9.06 -13.87 -13.68
C ASP A 137 -9.66 -12.48 -13.94
N GLU A 138 -9.48 -11.97 -15.16
CA GLU A 138 -9.78 -10.57 -15.49
C GLU A 138 -11.24 -10.21 -15.20
N LYS A 139 -12.20 -11.04 -15.64
CA LYS A 139 -13.63 -10.74 -15.46
C LYS A 139 -14.04 -10.73 -13.97
N PRO A 140 -13.86 -11.82 -13.19
CA PRO A 140 -14.15 -11.79 -11.75
C PRO A 140 -13.40 -10.70 -10.99
N GLY A 141 -12.14 -10.43 -11.36
CA GLY A 141 -11.36 -9.36 -10.75
C GLY A 141 -11.93 -7.97 -11.01
N LEU A 142 -12.33 -7.69 -12.26
CA LEU A 142 -12.92 -6.41 -12.63
C LEU A 142 -14.31 -6.24 -12.03
N ASP A 143 -15.13 -7.30 -12.00
CA ASP A 143 -16.45 -7.27 -11.37
C ASP A 143 -16.31 -7.00 -9.85
N TRP A 144 -15.36 -7.66 -9.18
CA TRP A 144 -15.06 -7.43 -7.76
C TRP A 144 -14.61 -6.00 -7.50
N ILE A 145 -13.57 -5.51 -8.18
CA ILE A 145 -13.03 -4.16 -7.90
C ILE A 145 -14.04 -3.07 -8.26
N SER A 146 -14.82 -3.25 -9.34
CA SER A 146 -15.89 -2.32 -9.71
C SER A 146 -16.98 -2.28 -8.64
N GLY A 147 -17.34 -3.43 -8.08
CA GLY A 147 -18.26 -3.52 -6.95
C GLY A 147 -17.74 -2.79 -5.71
N GLN A 148 -16.44 -2.90 -5.42
CA GLN A 148 -15.81 -2.18 -4.30
C GLN A 148 -15.78 -0.66 -4.52
N ILE A 149 -15.46 -0.21 -5.74
CA ILE A 149 -15.50 1.21 -6.12
C ILE A 149 -16.93 1.74 -5.97
N LEU A 150 -17.93 1.09 -6.58
CA LEU A 150 -19.32 1.50 -6.48
C LEU A 150 -19.83 1.48 -5.04
N GLY A 151 -19.52 0.42 -4.28
CA GLY A 151 -19.90 0.32 -2.87
C GLY A 151 -19.26 1.39 -1.99
N SER A 152 -18.08 1.90 -2.37
CA SER A 152 -17.44 2.99 -1.64
C SER A 152 -18.13 4.34 -1.80
N ILE A 153 -18.72 4.58 -2.96
CA ILE A 153 -19.29 5.86 -3.37
C ILE A 153 -20.82 5.89 -3.28
N ALA A 154 -21.49 4.73 -3.36
CA ALA A 154 -22.95 4.67 -3.41
C ALA A 154 -23.64 5.34 -2.20
N PRO A 155 -23.16 5.18 -0.94
CA PRO A 155 -23.75 5.90 0.18
C PRO A 155 -23.61 7.42 0.06
N THR A 156 -22.51 7.92 -0.53
CA THR A 156 -22.28 9.36 -0.70
C THR A 156 -23.16 9.99 -1.77
N LEU A 157 -23.69 9.20 -2.72
CA LEU A 157 -24.65 9.71 -3.72
C LEU A 157 -25.99 10.15 -3.11
N SER A 158 -26.32 9.68 -1.91
CA SER A 158 -27.51 10.13 -1.16
C SER A 158 -27.31 11.45 -0.44
N LEU A 159 -26.05 11.90 -0.36
CA LEU A 159 -25.68 13.18 0.24
C LEU A 159 -25.68 14.25 -0.87
N PRO A 160 -26.01 15.52 -0.56
CA PRO A 160 -26.22 16.56 -1.57
C PRO A 160 -24.95 17.02 -2.32
N TRP A 161 -23.86 16.25 -2.30
CA TRP A 161 -22.56 16.63 -2.86
C TRP A 161 -21.99 15.63 -3.86
N ILE A 162 -21.15 16.15 -4.75
CA ILE A 162 -20.49 15.42 -5.83
C ILE A 162 -19.19 14.80 -5.30
N LEU A 163 -18.97 13.54 -5.66
CA LEU A 163 -17.68 12.88 -5.45
C LEU A 163 -16.74 13.20 -6.61
N ASP A 164 -15.49 13.53 -6.29
CA ASP A 164 -14.49 14.02 -7.24
C ASP A 164 -14.18 13.09 -8.43
N ILE A 165 -14.44 11.78 -8.30
CA ILE A 165 -14.25 10.80 -9.38
C ILE A 165 -15.53 10.50 -10.17
N ASP A 166 -16.67 11.12 -9.84
CA ASP A 166 -17.94 10.81 -10.50
C ASP A 166 -18.02 11.48 -11.88
N VAL A 167 -17.72 10.71 -12.92
CA VAL A 167 -17.89 11.13 -14.31
C VAL A 167 -19.33 11.00 -14.82
N THR A 168 -20.25 10.43 -14.05
CA THR A 168 -21.62 10.13 -14.50
C THR A 168 -22.59 11.31 -14.35
N ILE A 169 -22.20 12.35 -13.61
CA ILE A 169 -22.99 13.57 -13.43
C ILE A 169 -22.35 14.72 -14.23
N LYS A 170 -22.60 14.78 -15.54
CA LYS A 170 -22.33 15.98 -16.37
C LYS A 170 -23.53 16.23 -17.28
N PRO A 171 -24.49 17.08 -16.88
CA PRO A 171 -24.46 18.45 -17.38
C PRO A 171 -25.19 19.47 -16.50
N LYS A 172 -24.64 19.89 -15.35
CA LYS A 172 -25.19 21.11 -14.71
C LYS A 172 -24.25 22.28 -14.55
N HIS A 173 -22.98 22.15 -14.15
CA HIS A 173 -22.13 23.33 -14.01
C HIS A 173 -20.77 23.19 -14.69
N TYR A 174 -20.46 24.17 -15.55
CA TYR A 174 -19.22 24.26 -16.33
C TYR A 174 -17.99 24.60 -15.44
N ARG A 175 -18.21 24.95 -14.18
CA ARG A 175 -17.19 25.24 -13.15
C ARG A 175 -16.56 23.95 -12.60
N ASP A 176 -17.38 22.97 -12.26
CA ASP A 176 -16.98 21.67 -11.67
C ASP A 176 -16.20 20.76 -12.64
N ARG A 177 -16.09 21.15 -13.92
CA ARG A 177 -15.28 20.44 -14.91
C ARG A 177 -13.78 20.62 -14.66
N ALA A 178 -13.36 21.78 -14.16
CA ALA A 178 -11.96 22.04 -13.84
C ALA A 178 -11.50 21.24 -12.62
N ASP A 179 -12.38 21.08 -11.62
CA ASP A 179 -12.10 20.28 -10.43
C ASP A 179 -11.95 18.79 -10.76
N ALA A 180 -12.79 18.26 -11.67
CA ALA A 180 -12.64 16.90 -12.16
C ALA A 180 -11.32 16.68 -12.95
N GLU A 181 -10.81 17.69 -13.65
CA GLU A 181 -9.53 17.61 -14.36
C GLU A 181 -8.35 17.55 -13.38
N ASN A 182 -8.40 18.30 -12.28
CA ASN A 182 -7.41 18.23 -11.21
C ASN A 182 -7.32 16.81 -10.63
N CYS A 183 -8.46 16.16 -10.40
CA CYS A 183 -8.49 14.79 -9.87
C CYS A 183 -7.84 13.78 -10.83
N PHE A 184 -8.05 13.94 -12.14
CA PHE A 184 -7.37 13.10 -13.13
C PHE A 184 -5.87 13.38 -13.22
N ASP A 185 -5.46 14.63 -13.07
CA ASP A 185 -4.05 15.00 -13.05
C ASP A 185 -3.36 14.42 -11.81
N GLU A 186 -3.97 14.55 -10.64
CA GLU A 186 -3.52 13.94 -9.38
C GLU A 186 -3.40 12.42 -9.51
N LEU A 187 -4.43 11.74 -10.03
CA LEU A 187 -4.39 10.29 -10.20
C LEU A 187 -3.20 9.85 -11.07
N LYS A 188 -2.92 10.60 -12.15
CA LYS A 188 -1.81 10.29 -13.06
C LYS A 188 -0.45 10.62 -12.44
N ASN A 189 -0.32 11.78 -11.81
CA ASN A 189 0.96 12.37 -11.43
C ASN A 189 1.33 12.20 -9.95
N GLN A 190 0.39 11.83 -9.08
CA GLN A 190 0.66 11.60 -7.65
C GLN A 190 0.39 10.15 -7.25
N TRP A 191 -0.62 9.52 -7.86
CA TRP A 191 -1.06 8.17 -7.50
C TRP A 191 -0.58 7.07 -8.46
N GLY A 192 0.12 7.44 -9.53
CA GLY A 192 0.73 6.49 -10.45
C GLY A 192 -0.28 5.63 -11.23
N TRP A 193 -1.47 6.17 -11.54
CA TRP A 193 -2.59 5.44 -12.14
C TRP A 193 -2.25 4.63 -13.41
N GLY A 194 -1.35 5.16 -14.25
CA GLY A 194 -0.86 4.48 -15.47
C GLY A 194 0.45 3.70 -15.29
N GLY A 195 1.01 3.69 -14.08
CA GLY A 195 2.41 3.31 -13.86
C GLY A 195 2.63 1.81 -13.63
N TYR A 196 1.72 1.14 -12.92
CA TYR A 196 1.81 -0.29 -12.62
C TYR A 196 1.38 -1.16 -13.80
N THR A 197 2.13 -1.06 -14.89
CA THR A 197 1.88 -1.80 -16.11
C THR A 197 2.57 -3.15 -16.07
N SER A 198 1.83 -4.19 -16.44
CA SER A 198 2.37 -5.49 -16.82
C SER A 198 2.20 -5.71 -18.32
N ARG A 199 2.91 -6.68 -18.92
CA ARG A 199 2.68 -7.10 -20.31
C ARG A 199 1.33 -7.82 -20.53
N ARG A 200 0.40 -7.75 -19.57
CA ARG A 200 -0.95 -8.32 -19.60
C ARG A 200 -1.98 -7.24 -19.30
N LEU A 201 -2.93 -7.06 -20.21
CA LEU A 201 -3.92 -5.99 -20.10
C LEU A 201 -4.82 -6.13 -18.86
N GLY A 202 -5.31 -7.35 -18.58
CA GLY A 202 -6.17 -7.61 -17.42
C GLY A 202 -5.52 -7.23 -16.09
N SER A 203 -4.29 -7.65 -15.84
CA SER A 203 -3.56 -7.30 -14.60
C SER A 203 -3.28 -5.80 -14.49
N SER A 204 -2.95 -5.13 -15.59
CA SER A 204 -2.75 -3.67 -15.61
C SER A 204 -4.06 -2.93 -15.33
N ARG A 205 -5.19 -3.39 -15.89
CA ARG A 205 -6.53 -2.84 -15.61
C ARG A 205 -6.93 -3.03 -14.15
N LEU A 206 -6.70 -4.21 -13.58
CA LEU A 206 -6.99 -4.48 -12.17
C LEU A 206 -6.22 -3.52 -11.27
N MET A 207 -4.92 -3.33 -11.55
CA MET A 207 -4.10 -2.42 -10.74
C MET A 207 -4.52 -0.95 -10.90
N ALA A 208 -4.88 -0.51 -12.10
CA ALA A 208 -5.42 0.83 -12.33
C ALA A 208 -6.73 1.07 -11.56
N ASN A 209 -7.62 0.08 -11.49
CA ASN A 209 -8.85 0.16 -10.70
C ASN A 209 -8.57 0.08 -9.19
N LEU A 210 -7.56 -0.69 -8.76
CA LEU A 210 -7.14 -0.69 -7.36
C LEU A 210 -6.63 0.69 -6.93
N ILE A 211 -5.86 1.38 -7.78
CA ILE A 211 -5.41 2.76 -7.52
C ILE A 211 -6.61 3.69 -7.38
N ALA A 212 -7.59 3.60 -8.29
CA ALA A 212 -8.81 4.40 -8.20
C ALA A 212 -9.61 4.14 -6.91
N LEU A 213 -9.69 2.88 -6.46
CA LEU A 213 -10.33 2.53 -5.20
C LEU A 213 -9.60 3.14 -3.99
N VAL A 214 -8.28 3.02 -3.94
CA VAL A 214 -7.46 3.58 -2.84
C VAL A 214 -7.56 5.10 -2.83
N TYR A 215 -7.51 5.75 -4.00
CA TYR A 215 -7.75 7.18 -4.14
C TYR A 215 -9.12 7.57 -3.56
N ASN A 216 -10.19 6.87 -3.93
CA ASN A 216 -11.52 7.15 -3.39
C ASN A 216 -11.57 7.03 -1.87
N TRP A 217 -10.97 5.99 -1.29
CA TRP A 217 -10.91 5.85 0.16
C TRP A 217 -10.14 6.98 0.81
N TRP A 218 -9.01 7.40 0.22
CA TRP A 218 -8.21 8.51 0.71
C TRP A 218 -8.98 9.84 0.64
N SER A 219 -9.64 10.14 -0.47
CA SER A 219 -10.45 11.34 -0.62
C SER A 219 -11.62 11.36 0.36
N LEU A 220 -12.28 10.23 0.60
CA LEU A 220 -13.32 10.12 1.64
C LEU A 220 -12.75 10.36 3.03
N TYR A 221 -11.59 9.78 3.35
CA TYR A 221 -10.91 9.99 4.63
C TYR A 221 -10.60 11.47 4.87
N LEU A 222 -9.99 12.16 3.89
CA LEU A 222 -9.68 13.58 4.02
C LEU A 222 -10.93 14.44 4.23
N ARG A 223 -12.03 14.10 3.56
CA ARG A 223 -13.31 14.80 3.71
C ARG A 223 -13.98 14.57 5.07
N PHE A 224 -13.79 13.41 5.69
CA PHE A 224 -14.25 13.18 7.07
C PHE A 224 -13.41 13.93 8.11
N TYR A 225 -12.18 14.29 7.78
CA TYR A 225 -11.30 15.03 8.66
C TYR A 225 -11.54 16.55 8.62
N ASP A 226 -11.92 17.11 7.46
CA ASP A 226 -12.20 18.54 7.30
C ASP A 226 -13.71 18.84 7.51
N GLU A 227 -14.13 18.93 8.77
CA GLU A 227 -15.52 19.32 9.13
C GLU A 227 -15.83 20.82 8.86
N GLY A 228 -14.83 21.62 8.45
CA GLY A 228 -14.91 23.09 8.41
C GLY A 228 -15.11 23.72 7.03
N HIS A 229 -14.75 23.01 5.96
CA HIS A 229 -14.95 23.45 4.57
C HIS A 229 -15.88 22.49 3.85
N HIS A 230 -17.17 22.55 4.20
CA HIS A 230 -18.26 21.84 3.53
C HIS A 230 -18.95 22.70 2.48
#